data_AF-A0A2V6RF66-F1
#
_entry.id   AF-A0A2V6RF66-F1
#
_cell.length_a   1.000
_cell.length_b   1.000
_cell.length_c   1.000
_cell.angle_alpha   90.00
_cell.angle_beta   90.00
_cell.angle_gamma   90.00
#
_symmetry.space_group_name_H-M   'P 1'
#
loop_
_entity.id
_entity.type
_entity.pdbx_description
1 polymer ?
#
loop_
_entity_poly.entity_id
_entity_poly.type
_entity_poly.pdbx_seq_one_letter_code
_entity_poly.pdbx_strand_id
1 'polypeptide(L)' 'MTLEAVENGSRRLYRQTHLSRMVFPQELRALVELAGGFEFVQWFFGFKPHQVLERTKRPIIMVVVLRKT' A
#
# COMPACT_ATOMS: atom_id res chain seq x y z
N MET A 1 -3.91 11.99 9.58
CA MET A 1 -5.38 12.22 9.56
C MET A 1 -5.72 13.09 10.76
N THR A 2 -6.64 14.04 10.62
CA THR A 2 -7.06 14.92 11.72
C THR A 2 -8.55 14.71 11.96
N LEU A 3 -8.91 14.36 13.19
CA LEU A 3 -10.27 14.15 13.64
C LEU A 3 -10.63 15.27 14.61
N GLU A 4 -11.83 15.80 14.47
CA GLU A 4 -12.33 16.82 15.34
C GLU A 4 -13.53 16.28 16.10
N ALA A 5 -13.53 16.42 17.42
CA ALA A 5 -14.63 16.00 18.27
C ALA A 5 -15.10 17.15 19.15
N VAL A 6 -16.41 17.23 19.39
CA VAL A 6 -17.00 18.12 20.39
C VAL A 6 -17.46 17.25 21.54
N GLU A 7 -16.76 17.33 22.67
CA GLU A 7 -17.10 16.61 23.90
C GLU A 7 -17.57 17.62 24.94
N ASN A 8 -18.81 17.49 25.43
CA ASN A 8 -19.40 18.37 26.44
C ASN A 8 -19.25 19.87 26.13
N GLY A 9 -19.44 20.26 24.86
CA GLY A 9 -19.33 21.64 24.39
C GLY A 9 -17.89 22.14 24.17
N SER A 10 -16.87 21.33 24.45
CA SER A 10 -15.46 21.65 24.19
C SER A 10 -14.96 20.99 22.91
N ARG A 11 -14.37 21.78 22.01
CA ARG A 11 -13.82 21.31 20.73
C ARG A 11 -12.40 20.77 20.94
N ARG A 12 -12.16 19.51 20.57
CA ARG A 12 -10.85 18.85 20.62
C ARG A 12 -10.43 18.35 19.24
N LEU A 13 -9.16 18.54 18.94
CA LEU A 13 -8.54 18.10 17.70
C LEU A 13 -7.60 16.93 17.98
N TYR A 14 -7.88 15.77 17.40
CA TYR A 14 -7.07 14.56 17.47
C TYR A 14 -6.30 14.41 16.16
N ARG A 15 -4.97 14.32 16.26
CA ARG A 15 -4.11 14.08 15.10
C ARG A 15 -3.55 12.68 15.17
N GLN A 16 -3.87 11.87 14.16
CA GLN A 16 -3.28 10.55 13.97
C GLN A 16 -2.17 10.64 12.93
N THR A 17 -0.97 10.20 13.32
CA THR A 17 0.21 10.11 12.46
C THR A 17 0.54 8.64 12.25
N HIS A 18 0.64 8.23 10.99
CA HIS A 18 1.13 6.90 10.62
C HIS A 18 2.48 7.04 9.93
N LEU A 19 3.48 6.32 10.42
CA LEU A 19 4.73 6.17 9.69
C LEU A 19 4.49 5.12 8.59
N SER A 20 4.58 5.56 7.34
CA SER A 20 4.52 4.68 6.18
C SER A 20 5.80 4.82 5.38
N ARG A 21 6.40 3.69 4.99
CA ARG A 21 7.48 3.68 4.00
C ARG A 21 6.90 3.36 2.63
N MET A 22 7.33 4.12 1.64
CA MET A 22 7.06 3.79 0.24
C MET A 22 7.97 2.64 -0.18
N VAL A 23 7.38 1.57 -0.71
CA VAL A 23 8.13 0.43 -1.27
C VAL A 23 7.91 0.44 -2.78
N PHE A 24 9.00 0.55 -3.52
CA PHE A 24 8.94 0.54 -4.98
C PHE A 24 8.78 -0.88 -5.53
N PRO A 25 8.21 -1.06 -6.73
CA PRO A 25 8.03 -2.40 -7.33
C PRO A 25 9.33 -3.22 -7.40
N GLN A 26 10.45 -2.60 -7.79
CA GLN A 26 11.75 -3.27 -7.85
C GLN A 26 12.28 -3.71 -6.48
N GLU A 27 12.04 -2.90 -5.45
CA GLU A 27 12.43 -3.20 -4.07
C GLU A 27 11.60 -4.37 -3.53
N LEU A 28 10.28 -4.34 -3.78
CA LEU A 28 9.38 -5.42 -3.42
C LEU A 28 9.81 -6.75 -4.05
N ARG A 29 10.18 -6.77 -5.34
CA ARG A 29 10.70 -8.00 -5.98
C ARG A 29 11.91 -8.56 -5.27
N ALA A 30 12.90 -7.71 -4.97
CA ALA A 30 14.08 -8.14 -4.23
C ALA A 30 13.74 -8.68 -2.83
N LEU A 31 12.75 -8.09 -2.16
CA LEU A 31 12.27 -8.58 -0.85
C LEU A 31 11.57 -9.93 -0.94
N VAL A 32 10.78 -10.18 -1.99
CA VAL A 32 10.13 -11.48 -2.22
C VAL A 32 11.17 -12.56 -2.47
N GLU A 33 12.17 -12.27 -3.30
CA GLU A 33 13.29 -13.19 -3.56
C GLU A 33 14.08 -13.49 -2.28
N LEU A 34 14.38 -12.46 -1.47
CA LEU A 34 15.11 -12.61 -0.21
C LEU A 34 14.32 -13.41 0.84
N ALA A 35 13.01 -13.19 0.94
CA ALA A 35 12.16 -13.89 1.89
C ALA A 35 12.10 -15.40 1.61
N GLY A 36 12.15 -15.79 0.33
CA GLY A 36 11.92 -17.16 -0.10
C GLY A 36 10.51 -17.63 0.21
N GLY A 37 10.13 -18.81 -0.31
CA GLY A 37 8.82 -19.40 -0.04
C GLY A 37 7.63 -18.74 -0.76
N PHE A 38 7.90 -17.75 -1.61
CA PHE A 38 6.89 -17.06 -2.41
C PHE A 38 7.36 -16.85 -3.85
N GLU A 39 6.46 -17.08 -4.79
CA GLU A 39 6.58 -16.71 -6.20
C GLU A 39 5.83 -15.40 -6.44
N PHE A 40 6.50 -14.43 -7.09
CA PHE A 40 5.82 -13.24 -7.60
C PHE A 40 4.97 -13.60 -8.83
N VAL A 41 3.65 -13.42 -8.74
CA VAL A 41 2.72 -13.76 -9.83
C VAL A 41 2.42 -12.53 -10.70
N GLN A 42 1.97 -11.45 -10.08
CA GLN A 42 1.63 -10.20 -10.76
C GLN A 42 1.47 -9.05 -9.78
N TRP A 43 1.37 -7.84 -10.32
CA TRP A 43 0.93 -6.66 -9.60
C TRP A 43 -0.03 -5.82 -10.44
N PHE A 44 -0.86 -5.03 -9.78
CA PHE A 44 -1.79 -4.11 -10.43
C PHE A 44 -2.12 -2.98 -9.46
N PHE A 45 -2.99 -2.05 -9.85
CA PHE A 45 -3.41 -0.97 -8.98
C PHE A 45 -4.92 -0.83 -8.86
N GLY A 46 -5.36 -0.19 -7.76
CA GLY A 46 -6.77 0.16 -7.55
C GLY A 46 -7.72 -1.04 -7.54
N PHE A 47 -7.22 -2.21 -7.14
CA PHE A 47 -7.99 -3.47 -7.10
C PHE A 47 -8.53 -3.93 -8.47
N LYS A 48 -7.89 -3.54 -9.57
CA LYS A 48 -8.27 -3.90 -10.93
C LYS A 48 -7.16 -4.72 -11.60
N PRO A 49 -7.27 -6.06 -11.72
CA PRO A 49 -6.19 -6.92 -12.22
C PRO A 49 -5.67 -6.57 -13.62
N HIS A 50 -6.54 -6.05 -14.49
CA HIS A 50 -6.16 -5.64 -15.84
C HIS A 50 -5.37 -4.32 -15.88
N GLN A 51 -5.32 -3.59 -14.76
CA GLN A 51 -4.59 -2.33 -14.64
C GLN A 51 -3.18 -2.58 -14.08
N VAL A 52 -2.30 -3.09 -14.93
CA VAL A 52 -0.90 -3.39 -14.59
C VAL A 52 -0.10 -2.12 -14.31
N LEU A 53 0.85 -2.21 -13.37
CA LEU A 53 1.63 -1.06 -12.88
C LEU A 53 2.58 -0.47 -13.93
N GLU A 54 3.08 -1.29 -14.84
CA GLU A 54 4.02 -0.88 -15.90
C GLU A 54 3.39 0.09 -16.90
N ARG A 55 2.06 0.12 -17.00
CA ARG A 55 1.32 0.92 -18.00
C ARG A 55 0.71 2.19 -17.42
N THR A 56 0.90 2.48 -16.14
CA THR A 56 0.27 3.63 -15.47
C THR A 56 1.29 4.66 -15.01
N LYS A 57 0.94 5.94 -15.18
CA LYS A 57 1.78 7.07 -14.71
C LYS A 57 1.46 7.50 -13.28
N ARG A 58 0.30 7.10 -12.74
CA ARG A 58 -0.18 7.54 -11.41
C ARG A 58 -0.95 6.42 -10.68
N PRO A 59 -0.28 5.35 -10.26
CA PRO A 59 -0.90 4.32 -9.43
C PRO A 59 -1.13 4.86 -8.01
N ILE A 60 -2.34 4.66 -7.47
CA ILE A 60 -2.70 5.15 -6.12
C ILE A 60 -2.35 4.11 -5.06
N ILE A 61 -2.57 2.83 -5.34
CA ILE A 61 -2.28 1.70 -4.45
C ILE A 61 -1.78 0.54 -5.30
N MET A 62 -0.58 0.05 -5.02
CA MET A 62 -0.06 -1.19 -5.58
C MET A 62 -0.68 -2.39 -4.85
N VAL A 63 -1.27 -3.31 -5.61
CA VAL A 63 -1.74 -4.61 -5.14
C VAL A 63 -0.79 -5.66 -5.69
N VAL A 64 -0.24 -6.49 -4.81
CA VAL A 64 0.74 -7.53 -5.15
C VAL A 64 0.09 -8.89 -4.97
N VAL A 65 0.27 -9.77 -5.94
CA VAL A 65 -0.16 -11.17 -5.85
C VAL A 65 1.07 -12.04 -5.74
N LEU A 66 1.19 -12.74 -4.62
CA LEU A 66 2.22 -13.73 -4.35
C LEU A 66 1.57 -15.11 -4.23
N ARG A 67 2.24 -16.14 -4.74
CA ARG A 67 1.85 -17.54 -4.54
C ARG A 67 2.85 -18.17 -3.58
N LYS A 68 2.37 -18.90 -2.59
CA LYS A 68 3.23 -19.70 -1.71
C LYS A 68 3.81 -20.88 -2.49
N THR A 69 5.13 -21.05 -2.47
CA THR A 69 5.84 -22.21 -3.04
C THR A 69 5.92 -23.35 -2.05
#